data_AF-A0A328U087-F1
#
_entry.id   AF-A0A328U087-F1
#
_cell.length_a   1.000
_cell.length_b   1.000
_cell.length_c   1.000
_cell.angle_alpha   90.00
_cell.angle_beta   90.00
_cell.angle_gamma   90.00
#
_symmetry.space_group_name_H-M   'P 1'
#
loop_
_entity.id
_entity.type
_entity.pdbx_description
1 polymer ?
#
loop_
_entity_poly.entity_id
_entity_poly.type
_entity_poly.pdbx_seq_one_letter_code
_entity_poly.pdbx_strand_id
1 'polypeptide(L)' 'MRIANKLTLKEMAKALGLNTPGGYSRIESGENELKAKHLPAIASKFGVDLHQLTDDIFFKKKVD' A
#
# COMPACT_ATOMS: atom_id res chain seq x y z
N MET A 1 -1.35 7.67 3.17
CA MET A 1 -2.46 6.68 3.13
C MET A 1 -2.56 5.85 4.42
N ARG A 2 -1.56 5.05 4.79
CA ARG A 2 -1.59 4.22 6.03
C ARG A 2 -1.80 5.03 7.31
N ILE A 3 -0.99 6.06 7.53
CA ILE A 3 -1.03 6.92 8.74
C ILE A 3 -2.40 7.58 8.89
N ALA A 4 -2.97 8.09 7.78
CA ALA A 4 -4.30 8.71 7.77
C ALA A 4 -5.41 7.73 8.19
N ASN A 5 -5.23 6.43 7.91
CA ASN A 5 -6.15 5.36 8.31
C ASN A 5 -5.81 4.72 9.67
N LYS A 6 -4.84 5.27 10.42
CA LYS A 6 -4.37 4.75 11.71
C LYS A 6 -3.94 3.27 11.67
N LEU A 7 -3.50 2.79 10.52
CA LEU A 7 -3.03 1.42 10.34
C LEU A 7 -1.57 1.28 10.78
N THR A 8 -1.26 0.20 11.47
CA THR A 8 0.10 -0.14 11.88
C THR A 8 0.88 -0.81 10.75
N LEU A 9 2.23 -0.77 10.83
CA LEU A 9 3.08 -1.51 9.90
C LEU A 9 2.82 -3.02 9.95
N LYS A 10 2.48 -3.55 11.13
CA LYS A 10 2.15 -4.97 11.33
C LYS A 10 0.88 -5.37 10.58
N GLU A 11 -0.16 -4.55 10.64
CA GLU A 11 -1.42 -4.81 9.93
C GLU A 11 -1.25 -4.78 8.42
N MET A 12 -0.42 -3.87 7.92
CA MET A 12 -0.11 -3.81 6.49
C MET A 12 0.77 -4.99 6.06
N ALA A 13 1.79 -5.34 6.84
CA ALA A 13 2.60 -6.52 6.58
C ALA A 13 1.73 -7.79 6.50
N LYS A 14 0.80 -7.96 7.44
CA LYS A 14 -0.16 -9.07 7.43
C LYS A 14 -1.03 -9.06 6.17
N ALA A 15 -1.53 -7.91 5.75
CA ALA A 15 -2.36 -7.79 4.54
C ALA A 15 -1.59 -8.21 3.27
N LEU A 16 -0.29 -7.88 3.20
CA LEU A 16 0.55 -8.21 2.05
C LEU A 16 1.18 -9.61 2.13
N GLY A 17 0.88 -10.40 3.16
CA GLY A 17 1.50 -11.71 3.38
C GLY A 17 2.99 -11.64 3.72
N LEU A 18 3.44 -10.53 4.35
CA LEU A 18 4.82 -10.33 4.77
C LEU A 18 5.02 -10.81 6.20
N ASN A 19 6.19 -11.42 6.44
CA ASN A 19 6.50 -12.02 7.74
C ASN A 19 6.78 -11.01 8.85
N THR A 20 7.19 -9.78 8.50
CA THR A 20 7.61 -8.78 9.49
C THR A 20 7.07 -7.38 9.15
N PRO A 21 6.82 -6.54 10.18
CA PRO A 21 6.50 -5.12 9.97
C PRO A 21 7.58 -4.37 9.19
N GLY A 22 8.86 -4.74 9.42
CA GLY A 22 10.00 -4.16 8.69
C GLY A 22 9.95 -4.46 7.19
N GLY A 23 9.44 -5.63 6.79
CA GLY A 23 9.23 -5.96 5.38
C GLY A 23 8.28 -4.98 4.69
N TYR A 24 7.19 -4.58 5.36
CA TYR A 24 6.30 -3.55 4.85
C TYR A 24 6.94 -2.16 4.92
N SER A 25 7.68 -1.83 5.98
CA SER A 25 8.35 -0.53 6.13
C SER A 25 9.28 -0.22 4.96
N ARG A 26 10.02 -1.21 4.45
CA ARG A 26 10.90 -1.05 3.28
C ARG A 26 10.13 -0.80 1.98
N ILE A 27 8.93 -1.36 1.86
CA ILE A 27 8.06 -1.10 0.71
C ILE A 27 7.47 0.31 0.81
N GLU A 28 7.01 0.71 2.00
CA GLU A 28 6.46 2.04 2.23
C GLU A 28 7.50 3.16 2.06
N SER A 29 8.77 2.90 2.40
CA SER A 29 9.88 3.84 2.20
C SER A 29 10.40 3.89 0.76
N GLY A 30 10.04 2.93 -0.09
CA GLY A 30 10.58 2.77 -1.44
C GLY A 30 11.95 2.10 -1.50
N GLU A 31 12.49 1.61 -0.38
CA GLU A 31 13.71 0.78 -0.36
C GLU A 31 13.49 -0.54 -1.12
N ASN A 32 12.29 -1.11 -1.01
CA ASN A 32 11.86 -2.27 -1.76
C ASN A 32 10.70 -1.92 -2.71
N GLU A 33 10.74 -2.47 -3.91
CA GLU A 33 9.69 -2.24 -4.91
C GLU A 33 8.34 -2.87 -4.49
N LEU A 34 7.27 -2.09 -4.67
CA LEU A 34 5.91 -2.58 -4.53
C LEU A 34 5.53 -3.43 -5.74
N LYS A 35 5.51 -4.76 -5.56
CA LYS A 35 5.08 -5.69 -6.61
C LYS A 35 3.58 -5.57 -6.90
N ALA A 36 3.19 -5.65 -8.17
CA ALA A 36 1.80 -5.57 -8.62
C ALA A 36 0.86 -6.55 -7.89
N LYS A 37 1.35 -7.75 -7.55
CA LYS A 37 0.59 -8.75 -6.78
C LYS A 37 0.10 -8.27 -5.39
N HIS A 38 0.69 -7.21 -4.84
CA HIS A 38 0.29 -6.63 -3.57
C HIS A 38 -0.88 -5.64 -3.70
N LEU A 39 -1.14 -5.12 -4.90
CA LEU A 39 -2.14 -4.07 -5.12
C LEU A 39 -3.56 -4.51 -4.72
N PRO A 40 -4.05 -5.73 -5.06
CA PRO A 40 -5.38 -6.16 -4.64
C PRO A 40 -5.53 -6.24 -3.10
N ALA A 41 -4.47 -6.67 -2.41
CA ALA A 41 -4.47 -6.77 -0.96
C ALA A 41 -4.49 -5.38 -0.29
N ILE A 42 -3.77 -4.42 -0.88
CA ILE A 42 -3.81 -3.01 -0.44
C ILE A 42 -5.21 -2.44 -0.67
N ALA A 43 -5.78 -2.60 -1.88
CA ALA A 43 -7.11 -2.09 -2.21
C ALA A 43 -8.16 -2.60 -1.22
N SER A 44 -8.15 -3.92 -0.97
CA SER A 44 -9.01 -4.57 0.03
C SER A 44 -8.79 -4.03 1.45
N LYS A 45 -7.53 -3.79 1.85
CA LYS A 45 -7.20 -3.29 3.19
C LYS A 45 -7.70 -1.86 3.44
N PHE A 46 -7.77 -1.06 2.38
CA PHE A 46 -8.25 0.32 2.44
C PHE A 46 -9.72 0.47 2.02
N GLY A 47 -10.38 -0.60 1.60
CA GLY A 47 -11.77 -0.57 1.14
C GLY A 47 -11.97 0.28 -0.12
N VAL A 48 -10.95 0.36 -0.97
CA VAL A 48 -10.97 1.11 -2.23
C VAL A 48 -10.96 0.18 -3.43
N ASP A 49 -11.46 0.66 -4.56
CA ASP A 49 -11.35 -0.06 -5.82
C ASP A 49 -9.89 -0.15 -6.29
N LEU A 50 -9.53 -1.24 -6.97
CA LEU A 50 -8.16 -1.44 -7.45
C LEU A 50 -7.74 -0.38 -8.50
N HIS A 51 -8.66 0.04 -9.38
CA HIS A 51 -8.42 1.10 -10.35
C HIS A 51 -8.15 2.42 -9.65
N GLN A 52 -8.97 2.76 -8.65
CA GLN A 52 -8.78 3.96 -7.83
C GLN A 52 -7.43 3.95 -7.12
N LEU A 53 -7.02 2.79 -6.58
CA LEU A 53 -5.71 2.64 -5.95
C LEU A 53 -4.56 2.85 -6.95
N THR A 54 -4.67 2.29 -8.16
CA THR A 54 -3.63 2.44 -9.18
C THR A 54 -3.53 3.87 -9.67
N ASP A 55 -4.65 4.57 -9.78
CA ASP A 55 -4.68 6.01 -10.08
C ASP A 55 -3.91 6.78 -9.01
N ASP A 56 -4.22 6.59 -7.73
CA ASP A 56 -3.56 7.29 -6.63
C ASP A 56 -2.05 7.02 -6.51
N ILE A 57 -1.61 5.80 -6.85
CA ILE A 57 -0.20 5.39 -6.74
C ILE A 57 0.62 5.80 -7.96
N PHE A 58 0.13 5.53 -9.16
CA PHE A 58 0.90 5.65 -10.40
C PHE A 58 0.60 6.92 -11.19
N PHE A 59 -0.61 7.45 -11.05
CA PHE A 59 -1.07 8.62 -11.79
C PHE A 59 -1.28 9.77 -10.81
N LYS A 60 -0.21 10.55 -10.56
CA LYS A 60 -0.37 11.84 -9.89
C LYS A 60 -1.49 12.61 -10.61
N LYS A 61 -2.58 12.94 -9.92
CA LYS A 61 -3.48 14.01 -10.36
C LYS A 61 -2.58 15.18 -10.73
N LYS A 62 -2.57 15.57 -12.00
CA LYS A 62 -2.03 16.87 -12.40
C LYS A 62 -2.80 17.88 -11.57
N VAL A 63 -2.08 18.59 -10.70
CA VAL A 63 -2.58 19.82 -10.11
C VAL A 63 -2.55 20.81 -11.26
N ASP A 64 -3.73 21.21 -11.75
CA ASP A 64 -3.88 22.37 -12.63
C ASP A 64 -3.54 23.66 -11.87
#